data_AF-A0A2R4WLB0-F1
#
_entry.id   AF-A0A2R4WLB0-F1
#
_cell.length_a   1.000
_cell.length_b   1.000
_cell.length_c   1.000
_cell.angle_alpha   90.00
_cell.angle_beta   90.00
_cell.angle_gamma   90.00
#
_symmetry.space_group_name_H-M   'P 1'
#
loop_
_entity.id
_entity.type
_entity.pdbx_description
1 polymer ?
#
loop_
_entity_poly.entity_id
_entity_poly.type
_entity_poly.pdbx_seq_one_letter_code
_entity_poly.pdbx_strand_id
1 'polypeptide(L)'
;MAGDVNLPEVLLPPLPRDGMAAMAAPLPVLHEYGPAVRIGLWEGALPHAPINEADLSEQERLGLQAFRTRLHDSYRDEKENRPRRSAPWDEDGGRSGLDEDQPAATPPAPPLPADPTTVPQAPQVRRLAGRIAVGVVIVSGPGPLTMTSAQQSKIITDVQNGLSFLGGRAPARDVTFTYDLHVAQIATPDTTGPIPAGQDPYEHFEAPWRDAALASIGQPAGWSGVKNYIGGIKAAKGAQAAYCAFFTHYQLHHFAYCRDDCVVMQYANDGWGTKNLDSVFAHETAHVFGAPDEYALSGCNCGGSHGAYGRPNLNCENCADGGGVACIMRNNILDMCAVTPYHLGYTMPKAAGSV
;
A
#
# COMPACT_ATOMS: atom_id res chain seq x y z
N MET A 1 9.19 -18.47 6.50
CA MET A 1 9.31 -17.04 6.18
C MET A 1 8.65 -16.82 4.84
N ALA A 2 7.79 -15.81 4.72
CA ALA A 2 7.00 -15.54 3.51
C ALA A 2 7.57 -14.32 2.78
N GLY A 3 8.11 -14.51 1.58
CA GLY A 3 8.80 -13.47 0.82
C GLY A 3 10.15 -13.08 1.42
N ASP A 4 10.61 -11.87 1.11
CA ASP A 4 11.83 -11.26 1.67
C ASP A 4 11.57 -10.40 2.90
N VAL A 5 10.30 -10.24 3.27
CA VAL A 5 9.92 -9.69 4.56
C VAL A 5 10.15 -10.79 5.59
N ASN A 6 11.25 -10.68 6.34
CA ASN A 6 11.71 -11.70 7.30
C ASN A 6 10.78 -11.80 8.53
N LEU A 7 9.53 -12.18 8.33
CA LEU A 7 8.49 -12.35 9.34
C LEU A 7 8.04 -13.81 9.44
N PRO A 8 7.80 -14.31 10.68
CA PRO A 8 7.32 -15.65 10.93
C PRO A 8 5.79 -15.70 10.72
N GLU A 9 5.36 -15.54 9.47
CA GLU A 9 3.93 -15.59 9.12
C GLU A 9 3.42 -17.02 9.06
N VAL A 10 2.20 -17.22 9.57
CA VAL A 10 1.50 -18.51 9.59
C VAL A 10 0.02 -18.33 9.26
N LEU A 11 -0.60 -19.37 8.70
CA LEU A 11 -2.05 -19.46 8.64
C LEU A 11 -2.62 -19.66 10.05
N LEU A 12 -3.57 -18.80 10.41
CA LEU A 12 -4.28 -18.87 11.67
C LEU A 12 -5.54 -19.74 11.52
N PRO A 13 -6.04 -20.35 12.61
CA PRO A 13 -7.32 -21.03 12.59
C PRO A 13 -8.46 -20.11 12.10
N PRO A 14 -9.44 -20.68 11.38
CA PRO A 14 -10.61 -19.92 10.93
C PRO A 14 -11.41 -19.40 12.13
N LEU A 15 -12.15 -18.30 11.92
CA LEU A 15 -13.07 -17.81 12.94
C LEU A 15 -14.22 -18.83 13.13
N PRO A 16 -14.57 -19.18 14.38
CA PRO A 16 -15.69 -20.08 14.63
C PRO A 16 -17.00 -19.46 14.10
N ARG A 17 -17.77 -20.27 13.35
CA ARG A 17 -19.04 -19.83 12.72
C ARG A 17 -20.11 -19.41 13.74
N ASP A 18 -19.99 -19.85 15.00
CA ASP A 18 -21.02 -19.68 16.05
C ASP A 18 -20.61 -18.74 17.21
N GLY A 19 -19.60 -17.89 17.04
CA GLY A 19 -19.27 -16.84 18.02
C GLY A 19 -18.72 -17.32 19.38
N MET A 20 -18.50 -18.63 19.57
CA MET A 20 -17.81 -19.13 20.77
C MET A 20 -16.31 -18.86 20.66
N ALA A 21 -15.86 -17.83 21.38
CA ALA A 21 -14.46 -17.45 21.48
C ALA A 21 -13.63 -18.57 22.13
N ALA A 22 -12.63 -19.08 21.41
CA ALA A 22 -11.57 -19.86 22.03
C ALA A 22 -10.78 -18.94 22.98
N MET A 23 -10.62 -19.39 24.23
CA MET A 23 -10.03 -18.64 25.36
C MET A 23 -8.50 -18.41 25.28
N ALA A 24 -7.88 -18.56 24.11
CA ALA A 24 -6.49 -18.17 23.91
C ALA A 24 -6.44 -16.68 23.51
N ALA A 25 -5.44 -15.94 24.02
CA ALA A 25 -5.17 -14.59 23.53
C ALA A 25 -5.03 -14.66 21.99
N PRO A 26 -5.81 -13.88 21.23
CA PRO A 26 -5.79 -13.98 19.79
C PRO A 26 -4.39 -13.62 19.28
N LEU A 27 -3.81 -14.51 18.47
CA LEU A 27 -2.55 -14.23 17.80
C LEU A 27 -2.68 -12.95 16.96
N PRO A 28 -1.64 -12.11 16.86
CA PRO A 28 -1.68 -10.92 16.02
C PRO A 28 -2.01 -11.32 14.58
N VAL A 29 -3.17 -10.88 14.09
CA VAL A 29 -3.60 -11.13 12.71
C VAL A 29 -3.09 -9.98 11.86
N LEU A 30 -2.31 -10.31 10.83
CA LEU A 30 -1.73 -9.33 9.93
C LEU A 30 -2.60 -9.17 8.66
N HIS A 31 -3.12 -10.27 8.13
CA HIS A 31 -3.99 -10.26 6.94
C HIS A 31 -5.26 -11.07 7.20
N GLU A 32 -6.40 -10.50 6.80
CA GLU A 32 -7.71 -11.14 6.91
C GLU A 32 -8.50 -10.99 5.60
N TYR A 33 -8.50 -12.07 4.81
CA TYR A 33 -9.25 -12.15 3.55
C TYR A 33 -10.69 -12.64 3.76
N GLY A 34 -10.99 -13.19 4.94
CA GLY A 34 -12.31 -13.67 5.31
C GLY A 34 -12.24 -14.51 6.58
N PRO A 35 -13.38 -15.09 7.01
CA PRO A 35 -13.40 -15.93 8.21
C PRO A 35 -12.52 -17.18 8.10
N ALA A 36 -12.26 -17.69 6.89
CA ALA A 36 -11.49 -18.91 6.69
C ALA A 36 -9.99 -18.68 6.44
N VAL A 37 -9.60 -17.52 5.91
CA VAL A 37 -8.20 -17.22 5.54
C VAL A 37 -7.69 -16.00 6.29
N ARG A 38 -6.89 -16.29 7.32
CA ARG A 38 -6.26 -15.33 8.23
C ARG A 38 -4.78 -15.68 8.35
N ILE A 39 -3.92 -14.68 8.22
CA ILE A 39 -2.46 -14.84 8.32
C ILE A 39 -1.99 -13.95 9.47
N GLY A 40 -1.19 -14.50 10.37
CA GLY A 40 -0.69 -13.81 11.54
C GLY A 40 0.79 -14.05 11.79
N LEU A 41 1.32 -13.36 12.79
CA LEU A 41 2.72 -13.48 13.20
C LEU A 41 2.85 -14.49 14.35
N TRP A 42 3.62 -15.56 14.14
CA TRP A 42 3.82 -16.61 15.14
C TRP A 42 5.12 -17.38 14.95
N GLU A 43 5.91 -17.48 16.02
CA GLU A 43 7.22 -18.16 16.01
C GLU A 43 7.16 -19.63 16.47
N GLY A 44 5.99 -20.12 16.92
CA GLY A 44 5.83 -21.50 17.40
C GLY A 44 5.25 -22.45 16.35
N ALA A 45 5.12 -23.73 16.72
CA ALA A 45 4.35 -24.69 15.92
C ALA A 45 2.85 -24.46 16.15
N LEU A 46 2.10 -24.09 15.11
CA LEU A 46 0.64 -24.23 15.14
C LEU A 46 0.22 -25.54 14.48
N PRO A 47 -0.74 -26.28 15.08
CA PRO A 47 -1.44 -27.30 14.34
C PRO A 47 -2.16 -26.63 13.16
N HIS A 48 -1.78 -27.00 11.94
CA HIS A 48 -2.48 -26.57 10.74
C HIS A 48 -3.84 -27.26 10.73
N ALA A 49 -4.89 -26.57 11.14
CA ALA A 49 -6.23 -27.01 10.78
C ALA A 49 -6.33 -26.96 9.25
N PRO A 50 -6.63 -28.07 8.56
CA PRO A 50 -6.73 -28.05 7.10
C PRO A 50 -7.84 -27.08 6.70
N ILE A 51 -7.51 -26.11 5.85
CA ILE A 51 -8.48 -25.19 5.26
C ILE A 51 -9.26 -25.98 4.19
N ASN A 52 -10.59 -25.99 4.28
CA ASN A 52 -11.41 -26.53 3.21
C ASN A 52 -11.45 -25.55 2.03
N GLU A 53 -10.56 -25.75 1.06
CA GLU A 53 -10.41 -24.85 -0.09
C GLU A 53 -11.65 -24.79 -1.00
N ALA A 54 -12.48 -25.83 -0.98
CA ALA A 54 -13.71 -25.88 -1.78
C ALA A 54 -14.75 -24.84 -1.32
N ASP A 55 -14.73 -24.46 -0.04
CA ASP A 55 -15.69 -23.54 0.57
C ASP A 55 -15.20 -22.09 0.59
N LEU A 56 -13.96 -21.84 0.12
CA LEU A 56 -13.40 -20.50 0.14
C LEU A 56 -14.09 -19.60 -0.88
N SER A 57 -14.41 -18.38 -0.44
CA SER A 57 -14.70 -17.29 -1.36
C SER A 57 -13.51 -17.03 -2.30
N GLU A 58 -13.77 -16.37 -3.42
CA GLU A 58 -12.72 -16.02 -4.39
C GLU A 58 -11.60 -15.18 -3.73
N GLN A 59 -11.97 -14.21 -2.90
CA GLN A 59 -11.03 -13.39 -2.15
C GLN A 59 -10.16 -14.22 -1.19
N GLU A 60 -10.76 -15.14 -0.44
CA GLU A 60 -10.02 -16.02 0.47
C GLU A 60 -9.06 -16.94 -0.30
N ARG A 61 -9.50 -17.45 -1.46
CA ARG A 61 -8.66 -18.28 -2.33
C ARG A 61 -7.45 -17.50 -2.86
N LEU A 62 -7.64 -16.27 -3.32
CA LEU A 62 -6.55 -15.39 -3.77
C LEU A 62 -5.58 -15.07 -2.63
N GLY A 63 -6.09 -14.76 -1.44
CA GLY A 63 -5.26 -14.49 -0.26
C GLY A 63 -4.42 -15.70 0.17
N LEU A 64 -5.01 -16.90 0.16
CA LEU A 64 -4.33 -18.15 0.47
C LEU A 64 -3.28 -18.49 -0.60
N GLN A 65 -3.59 -18.30 -1.87
CA GLN A 65 -2.65 -18.52 -2.98
C GLN A 65 -1.46 -17.55 -2.91
N ALA A 66 -1.71 -16.28 -2.62
CA ALA A 66 -0.67 -15.27 -2.40
C ALA A 66 0.28 -15.68 -1.27
N PHE A 67 -0.28 -16.11 -0.13
CA PHE A 67 0.50 -16.58 1.00
C PHE A 67 1.37 -17.78 0.62
N ARG A 68 0.78 -18.80 -0.02
CA ARG A 68 1.53 -19.98 -0.47
C ARG A 68 2.63 -19.61 -1.44
N THR A 69 2.37 -18.74 -2.41
CA THR A 69 3.37 -18.28 -3.39
C THR A 69 4.57 -17.64 -2.68
N ARG A 70 4.33 -16.83 -1.65
CA ARG A 70 5.40 -16.21 -0.85
C ARG A 70 6.26 -17.21 -0.07
N LEU A 71 5.76 -18.42 0.19
CA LEU A 71 6.54 -19.49 0.83
C LEU A 71 7.47 -20.22 -0.14
N HIS A 72 7.33 -20.04 -1.46
CA HIS A 72 8.17 -20.71 -2.43
C HIS A 72 9.55 -20.04 -2.51
N ASP A 73 10.61 -20.87 -2.59
CA ASP A 73 11.98 -20.37 -2.75
C ASP A 73 12.14 -19.51 -4.01
N SER A 74 11.46 -19.85 -5.11
CA SER A 74 11.51 -19.04 -6.34
C SER A 74 11.01 -17.61 -6.16
N TYR A 75 10.00 -17.39 -5.30
CA TYR A 75 9.51 -16.04 -5.01
C TYR A 75 10.52 -15.29 -4.13
N ARG A 76 11.07 -15.97 -3.10
CA ARG A 76 12.12 -15.41 -2.25
C ARG A 76 13.35 -15.01 -3.06
N ASP A 77 13.82 -15.89 -3.94
CA ASP A 77 14.94 -15.63 -4.83
C ASP A 77 14.67 -14.44 -5.76
N GLU A 78 13.45 -14.31 -6.31
CA GLU A 78 13.06 -13.15 -7.11
C GLU A 78 13.17 -11.84 -6.30
N LYS A 79 12.74 -11.86 -5.04
CA LYS A 79 12.74 -10.67 -4.18
C LYS A 79 14.12 -10.33 -3.64
N GLU A 80 14.92 -11.31 -3.26
CA GLU A 80 16.30 -11.12 -2.81
C GLU A 80 17.19 -10.55 -3.93
N ASN A 81 16.96 -10.98 -5.17
CA ASN A 81 17.71 -10.58 -6.38
C ASN A 81 16.96 -9.58 -7.26
N ARG A 82 15.97 -8.84 -6.71
CA ARG A 82 15.17 -7.90 -7.49
C ARG A 82 16.05 -6.78 -8.09
N PRO A 83 15.83 -6.38 -9.35
CA PRO A 83 16.51 -5.22 -9.92
C PRO A 83 16.25 -3.97 -9.08
N ARG A 84 17.23 -3.06 -8.99
CA ARG A 84 17.13 -1.78 -8.28
C ARG A 84 16.81 -1.87 -6.79
N ARG A 85 17.09 -3.01 -6.16
CA ARG A 85 17.09 -3.09 -4.70
C ARG A 85 18.01 -2.00 -4.13
N SER A 86 17.49 -1.23 -3.18
CA SER A 86 18.19 -0.12 -2.51
C SER A 86 18.55 1.09 -3.39
N ALA A 87 18.18 1.11 -4.68
CA ALA A 87 18.29 2.30 -5.50
C ALA A 87 17.42 3.43 -4.91
N PRO A 88 17.88 4.69 -4.91
CA PRO A 88 17.05 5.82 -4.51
C PRO A 88 15.87 5.98 -5.48
N TRP A 89 14.74 6.51 -5.00
CA TRP A 89 13.55 6.67 -5.84
C TRP A 89 13.73 7.70 -6.95
N ASP A 90 14.70 8.60 -6.82
CA ASP A 90 15.07 9.58 -7.83
C ASP A 90 16.07 9.07 -8.88
N GLU A 91 16.55 7.84 -8.78
CA GLU A 91 17.36 7.25 -9.83
C GLU A 91 16.50 7.02 -11.07
N ASP A 92 16.89 7.71 -12.15
CA ASP A 92 16.17 7.76 -13.42
C ASP A 92 15.84 6.36 -13.89
N GLY A 93 14.57 6.03 -13.74
CA GLY A 93 14.11 4.67 -13.73
C GLY A 93 14.09 4.02 -15.10
N GLY A 94 14.87 4.47 -16.09
CA GLY A 94 14.72 4.05 -17.48
C GLY A 94 13.39 4.54 -18.06
N ARG A 95 13.07 5.81 -17.79
CA ARG A 95 11.80 6.48 -18.09
C ARG A 95 11.25 6.17 -19.48
N SER A 96 9.96 5.84 -19.52
CA SER A 96 9.13 6.15 -20.68
C SER A 96 8.84 7.67 -20.66
N GLY A 97 8.93 8.36 -21.81
CA GLY A 97 8.89 9.84 -21.88
C GLY A 97 7.56 10.51 -21.54
N LEU A 98 6.64 9.83 -20.85
CA LEU A 98 5.33 10.34 -20.41
C LEU A 98 5.23 10.44 -18.88
N ASP A 99 6.14 9.77 -18.15
CA ASP A 99 6.30 9.82 -16.69
C ASP A 99 7.17 11.03 -16.29
N GLU A 100 6.77 12.25 -16.69
CA GLU A 100 7.40 13.45 -16.15
C GLU A 100 6.91 13.66 -14.72
N ASP A 101 7.81 13.47 -13.75
CA ASP A 101 7.65 13.81 -12.34
C ASP A 101 7.35 15.31 -12.17
N GLN A 102 6.11 15.71 -12.41
CA GLN A 102 5.55 16.84 -11.69
C GLN A 102 5.51 16.40 -10.22
N PRO A 103 6.01 17.22 -9.26
CA PRO A 103 6.07 16.84 -7.87
C PRO A 103 4.72 16.28 -7.46
N ALA A 104 4.73 15.03 -6.97
CA ALA A 104 3.54 14.32 -6.53
C ALA A 104 2.64 15.28 -5.75
N ALA A 105 1.32 15.17 -5.96
CA ALA A 105 0.30 16.07 -5.43
C ALA A 105 0.15 16.04 -3.89
N THR A 106 1.23 15.78 -3.15
CA THR A 106 1.43 16.26 -1.80
C THR A 106 1.53 17.78 -1.81
N PRO A 107 0.69 18.50 -1.05
CA PRO A 107 0.89 19.92 -0.81
C PRO A 107 2.32 20.16 -0.30
N PRO A 108 3.02 21.20 -0.78
CA PRO A 108 4.32 21.56 -0.22
C PRO A 108 4.19 21.70 1.30
N ALA A 109 5.23 21.27 2.02
CA ALA A 109 5.29 21.44 3.47
C ALA A 109 4.94 22.89 3.82
N PRO A 110 4.02 23.14 4.76
CA PRO A 110 3.76 24.50 5.21
C PRO A 110 5.07 25.12 5.69
N PRO A 111 5.29 26.42 5.43
CA PRO A 111 6.48 27.12 5.89
C PRO A 111 6.63 26.94 7.40
N LEU A 112 7.90 26.82 7.85
CA LEU A 112 8.22 26.71 9.27
C LEU A 112 7.50 27.82 10.06
N PRO A 113 6.76 27.50 11.14
CA PRO A 113 6.22 28.54 11.99
C PRO A 113 7.37 29.38 12.54
N ALA A 114 7.19 30.71 12.55
CA ALA A 114 8.18 31.67 13.02
C ALA A 114 8.51 31.51 14.53
N ASP A 115 7.72 30.71 15.24
CA ASP A 115 7.90 30.39 16.65
C ASP A 115 8.08 28.86 16.85
N PRO A 116 9.29 28.40 17.27
CA PRO A 116 9.57 26.98 17.51
C PRO A 116 8.76 26.36 18.67
N THR A 117 7.97 27.15 19.40
CA THR A 117 7.08 26.66 20.46
C THR A 117 5.65 26.37 19.97
N THR A 118 5.29 26.81 18.77
CA THR A 118 4.01 26.45 18.15
C THR A 118 4.14 25.11 17.42
N VAL A 119 3.87 24.01 18.13
CA VAL A 119 3.68 22.70 17.48
C VAL A 119 2.33 22.76 16.75
N PRO A 120 2.29 22.72 15.41
CA PRO A 120 1.02 22.62 14.69
C PRO A 120 0.30 21.38 15.20
N GLN A 121 -0.97 21.51 15.58
CA GLN A 121 -1.78 20.33 15.89
C GLN A 121 -1.65 19.36 14.71
N ALA A 122 -1.27 18.11 14.99
CA ALA A 122 -1.17 17.10 13.95
C ALA A 122 -2.51 17.08 13.19
N PRO A 123 -2.52 17.09 11.86
CA PRO A 123 -3.76 17.01 11.10
C PRO A 123 -4.53 15.75 11.56
N GLN A 124 -5.86 15.72 11.41
CA GLN A 124 -6.62 14.47 11.57
C GLN A 124 -6.26 13.51 10.43
N VAL A 125 -5.05 12.97 10.45
CA VAL A 125 -4.54 11.97 9.53
C VAL A 125 -4.77 10.59 10.12
N ARG A 126 -4.87 9.62 9.23
CA ARG A 126 -5.11 8.22 9.59
C ARG A 126 -3.86 7.63 10.19
N ARG A 127 -4.04 6.67 11.09
CA ARG A 127 -2.95 5.89 11.68
C ARG A 127 -2.94 4.53 11.02
N LEU A 128 -1.75 4.05 10.68
CA LEU A 128 -1.53 2.65 10.36
C LEU A 128 -1.53 1.83 11.66
N ALA A 129 -2.70 1.73 12.29
CA ALA A 129 -2.92 1.04 13.55
C ALA A 129 -4.36 0.53 13.62
N GLY A 130 -4.55 -0.63 14.22
CA GLY A 130 -5.82 -1.33 14.22
C GLY A 130 -6.12 -2.01 12.89
N ARG A 131 -7.41 -2.13 12.58
CA ARG A 131 -7.94 -2.76 11.38
C ARG A 131 -8.02 -1.75 10.23
N ILE A 132 -7.41 -2.11 9.10
CA ILE A 132 -7.29 -1.27 7.91
C ILE A 132 -7.96 -2.00 6.75
N ALA A 133 -9.02 -1.42 6.17
CA ALA A 133 -9.65 -1.98 4.98
C ALA A 133 -8.90 -1.56 3.71
N VAL A 134 -8.51 -2.52 2.89
CA VAL A 134 -7.79 -2.32 1.63
C VAL A 134 -8.66 -2.82 0.49
N GLY A 135 -9.22 -1.89 -0.27
CA GLY A 135 -9.93 -2.20 -1.50
C GLY A 135 -8.93 -2.34 -2.65
N VAL A 136 -8.80 -3.51 -3.27
CA VAL A 136 -7.92 -3.70 -4.43
C VAL A 136 -8.78 -3.92 -5.66
N VAL A 137 -8.68 -3.00 -6.62
CA VAL A 137 -9.42 -3.06 -7.88
C VAL A 137 -8.41 -3.27 -9.01
N ILE A 138 -8.39 -4.49 -9.54
CA ILE A 138 -7.55 -4.84 -10.68
C ILE A 138 -8.36 -4.58 -11.95
N VAL A 139 -7.94 -3.59 -12.74
CA VAL A 139 -8.62 -3.16 -13.95
C VAL A 139 -8.10 -3.97 -15.13
N SER A 140 -9.00 -4.70 -15.77
CA SER A 140 -8.72 -5.53 -16.94
C SER A 140 -9.49 -4.98 -18.13
N GLY A 141 -8.76 -4.36 -19.06
CA GLY A 141 -9.30 -3.75 -20.26
C GLY A 141 -9.30 -4.69 -21.48
N PRO A 142 -9.63 -4.18 -22.67
CA PRO A 142 -9.59 -4.93 -23.91
C PRO A 142 -8.15 -5.17 -24.42
N GLY A 143 -7.95 -6.27 -25.15
CA GLY A 143 -6.73 -6.52 -25.92
C GLY A 143 -5.46 -6.51 -25.06
N PRO A 144 -4.45 -5.68 -25.36
CA PRO A 144 -3.20 -5.63 -24.59
C PRO A 144 -3.39 -5.11 -23.15
N LEU A 145 -4.53 -4.49 -22.83
CA LEU A 145 -4.88 -4.01 -21.49
C LEU A 145 -5.48 -5.11 -20.60
N THR A 146 -5.64 -6.32 -21.14
CA THR A 146 -6.22 -7.46 -20.41
C THR A 146 -5.29 -7.86 -19.27
N MET A 147 -5.82 -7.95 -18.05
CA MET A 147 -5.08 -8.48 -16.92
C MET A 147 -5.26 -9.99 -16.82
N THR A 148 -4.19 -10.75 -17.05
CA THR A 148 -4.22 -12.22 -16.94
C THR A 148 -4.36 -12.69 -15.49
N SER A 149 -4.85 -13.91 -15.27
CA SER A 149 -4.95 -14.49 -13.93
C SER A 149 -3.61 -14.61 -13.20
N ALA A 150 -2.51 -14.81 -13.95
CA ALA A 150 -1.16 -14.84 -13.38
C ALA A 150 -0.75 -13.45 -12.86
N GLN A 151 -1.04 -12.38 -13.62
CA GLN A 151 -0.78 -11.01 -13.20
C GLN A 151 -1.65 -10.62 -12.01
N GLN A 152 -2.94 -10.98 -12.01
CA GLN A 152 -3.84 -10.78 -10.88
C GLN A 152 -3.29 -11.44 -9.61
N SER A 153 -2.87 -12.71 -9.71
CA SER A 153 -2.28 -13.45 -8.58
C SER A 153 -0.99 -12.79 -8.09
N LYS A 154 -0.13 -12.32 -9.01
CA LYS A 154 1.10 -11.60 -8.68
C LYS A 154 0.83 -10.30 -7.94
N ILE A 155 -0.14 -9.49 -8.40
CA ILE A 155 -0.56 -8.25 -7.73
C ILE A 155 -0.96 -8.54 -6.28
N ILE A 156 -1.85 -9.53 -6.05
CA ILE A 156 -2.28 -9.86 -4.67
C ILE A 156 -1.13 -10.38 -3.82
N THR A 157 -0.20 -11.15 -4.41
CA THR A 157 1.01 -11.65 -3.74
C THR A 157 1.92 -10.51 -3.29
N ASP A 158 2.16 -9.54 -4.16
CA ASP A 158 3.04 -8.41 -3.89
C ASP A 158 2.39 -7.36 -2.99
N VAL A 159 1.08 -7.12 -3.12
CA VAL A 159 0.29 -6.34 -2.14
C VAL A 159 0.40 -6.98 -0.76
N GLN A 160 0.24 -8.31 -0.66
CA GLN A 160 0.38 -9.01 0.61
C GLN A 160 1.80 -8.81 1.18
N ASN A 161 2.86 -9.00 0.39
CA ASN A 161 4.24 -8.83 0.83
C ASN A 161 4.55 -7.40 1.32
N GLY A 162 4.18 -6.38 0.54
CA GLY A 162 4.39 -4.97 0.91
C GLY A 162 3.65 -4.59 2.19
N LEU A 163 2.40 -5.06 2.34
CA LEU A 163 1.63 -4.83 3.57
C LEU A 163 2.14 -5.66 4.75
N SER A 164 2.69 -6.85 4.51
CA SER A 164 3.36 -7.61 5.58
C SER A 164 4.54 -6.83 6.16
N PHE A 165 5.33 -6.18 5.29
CA PHE A 165 6.40 -5.29 5.74
C PHE A 165 5.83 -4.14 6.59
N LEU A 166 4.85 -3.39 6.07
CA LEU A 166 4.30 -2.25 6.79
C LEU A 166 3.63 -2.64 8.11
N GLY A 167 2.78 -3.66 8.15
CA GLY A 167 2.12 -4.06 9.40
C GLY A 167 3.06 -4.79 10.36
N GLY A 168 4.01 -5.58 9.84
CA GLY A 168 4.97 -6.32 10.66
C GLY A 168 6.04 -5.45 11.32
N ARG A 169 6.28 -4.24 10.81
CA ARG A 169 7.16 -3.23 11.43
C ARG A 169 6.47 -2.42 12.52
N ALA A 170 5.15 -2.54 12.69
CA ALA A 170 4.41 -1.83 13.74
C ALA A 170 4.86 -2.32 15.14
N PRO A 171 5.42 -1.45 16.00
CA PRO A 171 5.97 -1.87 17.29
C PRO A 171 4.95 -2.54 18.23
N ALA A 172 3.70 -2.08 18.23
CA ALA A 172 2.62 -2.65 19.03
C ALA A 172 2.02 -3.94 18.43
N ARG A 173 2.41 -4.31 17.20
CA ARG A 173 1.86 -5.46 16.45
C ARG A 173 0.32 -5.44 16.39
N ASP A 174 -0.25 -4.24 16.24
CA ASP A 174 -1.68 -3.95 16.30
C ASP A 174 -2.30 -3.65 14.93
N VAL A 175 -1.62 -3.99 13.84
CA VAL A 175 -2.09 -3.74 12.46
C VAL A 175 -2.69 -5.02 11.87
N THR A 176 -3.93 -4.92 11.39
CA THR A 176 -4.62 -5.97 10.64
C THR A 176 -5.15 -5.39 9.33
N PHE A 177 -4.67 -5.89 8.19
CA PHE A 177 -5.23 -5.57 6.88
C PHE A 177 -6.40 -6.51 6.58
N THR A 178 -7.53 -5.93 6.17
CA THR A 178 -8.70 -6.67 5.70
C THR A 178 -9.05 -6.23 4.30
N TYR A 179 -9.48 -7.17 3.45
CA TYR A 179 -9.49 -6.94 2.01
C TYR A 179 -10.91 -6.84 1.44
N ASP A 180 -11.01 -6.10 0.34
CA ASP A 180 -12.11 -6.14 -0.60
C ASP A 180 -11.51 -6.19 -2.02
N LEU A 181 -11.54 -7.36 -2.65
CA LEU A 181 -10.85 -7.62 -3.91
C LEU A 181 -11.83 -7.65 -5.08
N HIS A 182 -11.53 -6.88 -6.12
CA HIS A 182 -12.29 -6.86 -7.36
C HIS A 182 -11.37 -6.99 -8.57
N VAL A 183 -11.84 -7.74 -9.57
CA VAL A 183 -11.31 -7.67 -10.94
C VAL A 183 -12.37 -6.97 -11.79
N ALA A 184 -12.13 -5.70 -12.10
CA ALA A 184 -13.01 -4.87 -12.91
C ALA A 184 -12.76 -5.14 -14.40
N GLN A 185 -13.66 -5.90 -15.04
CA GLN A 185 -13.63 -6.15 -16.48
C GLN A 185 -14.35 -5.01 -17.20
N ILE A 186 -13.62 -4.25 -18.03
CA ILE A 186 -14.16 -3.09 -18.73
C ILE A 186 -13.84 -3.14 -20.22
N ALA A 187 -14.69 -2.50 -21.03
CA ALA A 187 -14.51 -2.41 -22.48
C ALA A 187 -13.89 -1.07 -22.94
N THR A 188 -13.62 -0.16 -22.00
CA THR A 188 -13.05 1.17 -22.30
C THR A 188 -11.68 1.01 -22.96
N PRO A 189 -11.43 1.59 -24.15
CA PRO A 189 -10.10 1.57 -24.75
C PRO A 189 -9.12 2.46 -23.97
N ASP A 190 -7.83 2.33 -24.25
CA ASP A 190 -6.83 3.22 -23.66
C ASP A 190 -7.02 4.67 -24.14
N THR A 191 -6.64 5.64 -23.29
CA THR A 191 -6.58 7.04 -23.70
C THR A 191 -5.17 7.37 -24.12
N THR A 192 -4.98 7.58 -25.43
CA THR A 192 -3.66 7.88 -26.01
C THR A 192 -3.67 9.25 -26.68
N GLY A 193 -2.55 9.95 -26.64
CA GLY A 193 -2.35 11.20 -27.39
C GLY A 193 -1.95 12.38 -26.51
N PRO A 194 -1.83 13.59 -27.10
CA PRO A 194 -1.43 14.78 -26.37
C PRO A 194 -2.54 15.23 -25.42
N ILE A 195 -2.14 15.66 -24.22
CA ILE A 195 -3.04 16.26 -23.23
C ILE A 195 -3.51 17.63 -23.75
N PRO A 196 -4.83 17.89 -23.85
CA PRO A 196 -5.36 19.21 -24.18
C PRO A 196 -4.89 20.30 -23.21
N ALA A 197 -4.63 21.49 -23.74
CA ALA A 197 -4.17 22.63 -22.95
C ALA A 197 -5.15 22.95 -21.79
N GLY A 198 -4.63 22.99 -20.56
CA GLY A 198 -5.40 23.29 -19.36
C GLY A 198 -6.15 22.10 -18.75
N GLN A 199 -6.00 20.88 -19.30
CA GLN A 199 -6.54 19.66 -18.69
C GLN A 199 -5.56 19.08 -17.66
N ASP A 200 -6.08 18.55 -16.55
CA ASP A 200 -5.30 17.75 -15.60
C ASP A 200 -4.83 16.45 -16.29
N PRO A 201 -3.51 16.21 -16.39
CA PRO A 201 -2.97 15.02 -17.06
C PRO A 201 -3.41 13.71 -16.41
N TYR A 202 -3.56 13.67 -15.08
CA TYR A 202 -4.06 12.47 -14.38
C TYR A 202 -5.50 12.18 -14.80
N GLU A 203 -6.38 13.18 -14.78
CA GLU A 203 -7.78 12.98 -15.19
C GLU A 203 -7.92 12.66 -16.68
N HIS A 204 -7.04 13.20 -17.53
CA HIS A 204 -7.05 12.92 -18.96
C HIS A 204 -6.86 11.43 -19.24
N PHE A 205 -5.81 10.83 -18.68
CA PHE A 205 -5.52 9.42 -18.92
C PHE A 205 -6.42 8.48 -18.12
N GLU A 206 -6.84 8.88 -16.91
CA GLU A 206 -7.37 7.94 -15.95
C GLU A 206 -8.88 7.94 -15.78
N ALA A 207 -9.53 9.11 -15.91
CA ALA A 207 -10.97 9.19 -15.68
C ALA A 207 -11.77 8.18 -16.53
N PRO A 208 -11.49 7.97 -17.83
CA PRO A 208 -12.28 7.05 -18.65
C PRO A 208 -12.28 5.60 -18.15
N TRP A 209 -11.11 5.05 -17.81
CA TRP A 209 -11.00 3.66 -17.35
C TRP A 209 -11.36 3.52 -15.87
N ARG A 210 -10.98 4.49 -15.03
CA ARG A 210 -11.28 4.49 -13.58
C ARG A 210 -12.78 4.52 -13.35
N ASP A 211 -13.49 5.40 -14.06
CA ASP A 211 -14.92 5.58 -13.89
C ASP A 211 -15.70 4.36 -14.40
N ALA A 212 -15.24 3.74 -15.49
CA ALA A 212 -15.79 2.47 -15.96
C ALA A 212 -15.54 1.33 -14.97
N ALA A 213 -14.35 1.26 -14.37
CA ALA A 213 -14.02 0.27 -13.36
C ALA A 213 -14.88 0.44 -12.10
N LEU A 214 -15.04 1.67 -11.61
CA LEU A 214 -15.95 2.01 -10.51
C LEU A 214 -17.39 1.59 -10.82
N ALA A 215 -17.89 1.90 -12.02
CA ALA A 215 -19.22 1.49 -12.44
C ALA A 215 -19.39 -0.05 -12.44
N SER A 216 -18.35 -0.80 -12.86
CA SER A 216 -18.38 -2.27 -12.86
C SER A 216 -18.48 -2.88 -11.46
N ILE A 217 -18.02 -2.16 -10.43
CA ILE A 217 -18.14 -2.56 -9.02
C ILE A 217 -19.29 -1.84 -8.29
N GLY A 218 -20.21 -1.23 -9.04
CA GLY A 218 -21.43 -0.60 -8.50
C GLY A 218 -21.21 0.77 -7.84
N GLN A 219 -20.09 1.43 -8.13
CA GLN A 219 -19.74 2.74 -7.59
C GLN A 219 -19.99 3.85 -8.63
N PRO A 220 -20.32 5.08 -8.19
CA PRO A 220 -20.39 6.23 -9.10
C PRO A 220 -19.06 6.52 -9.79
N ALA A 221 -19.10 7.31 -10.86
CA ALA A 221 -17.91 7.81 -11.55
C ALA A 221 -17.15 8.87 -10.70
N GLY A 222 -15.87 9.06 -11.02
CA GLY A 222 -15.01 10.10 -10.47
C GLY A 222 -14.58 9.88 -9.02
N TRP A 223 -13.90 10.89 -8.47
CA TRP A 223 -13.36 10.85 -7.10
C TRP A 223 -14.43 10.73 -6.01
N SER A 224 -15.67 11.14 -6.27
CA SER A 224 -16.79 10.88 -5.35
C SER A 224 -17.11 9.39 -5.27
N GLY A 225 -17.03 8.66 -6.38
CA GLY A 225 -17.14 7.21 -6.44
C GLY A 225 -16.05 6.49 -5.65
N VAL A 226 -14.79 6.92 -5.83
CA VAL A 226 -13.65 6.42 -5.05
C VAL A 226 -13.89 6.62 -3.55
N LYS A 227 -14.29 7.83 -3.13
CA LYS A 227 -14.58 8.14 -1.72
C LYS A 227 -15.76 7.32 -1.17
N ASN A 228 -16.80 7.10 -1.98
CA ASN A 228 -17.93 6.25 -1.61
C ASN A 228 -17.51 4.79 -1.40
N TYR A 229 -16.70 4.23 -2.31
CA TYR A 229 -16.17 2.88 -2.20
C TYR A 229 -15.36 2.71 -0.91
N ILE A 230 -14.41 3.61 -0.67
CA ILE A 230 -13.56 3.61 0.52
C ILE A 230 -14.40 3.70 1.81
N GLY A 231 -15.39 4.60 1.84
CA GLY A 231 -16.32 4.72 2.97
C GLY A 231 -17.14 3.45 3.20
N GLY A 232 -17.59 2.82 2.11
CA GLY A 232 -18.33 1.56 2.12
C GLY A 232 -17.53 0.41 2.71
N ILE A 233 -16.31 0.15 2.22
CA ILE A 233 -15.46 -0.93 2.74
C ILE A 233 -15.02 -0.66 4.18
N LYS A 234 -14.79 0.60 4.56
CA LYS A 234 -14.50 0.97 5.95
C LYS A 234 -15.61 0.51 6.89
N ALA A 235 -16.85 0.86 6.56
CA ALA A 235 -18.02 0.50 7.34
C ALA A 235 -18.27 -1.01 7.34
N ALA A 236 -18.25 -1.65 6.17
CA ALA A 236 -18.53 -3.07 6.01
C ALA A 236 -17.53 -3.97 6.76
N LYS A 237 -16.26 -3.55 6.86
CA LYS A 237 -15.20 -4.32 7.52
C LYS A 237 -14.92 -3.86 8.96
N GLY A 238 -15.65 -2.87 9.48
CA GLY A 238 -15.45 -2.30 10.82
C GLY A 238 -14.04 -1.73 11.03
N ALA A 239 -13.46 -1.13 9.98
CA ALA A 239 -12.07 -0.70 9.97
C ALA A 239 -11.89 0.73 10.52
N GLN A 240 -10.76 0.98 11.18
CA GLN A 240 -10.38 2.31 11.69
C GLN A 240 -9.95 3.25 10.55
N ALA A 241 -9.30 2.70 9.52
CA ALA A 241 -8.97 3.39 8.28
C ALA A 241 -9.31 2.49 7.08
N ALA A 242 -9.46 3.11 5.89
CA ALA A 242 -9.69 2.37 4.67
C ALA A 242 -9.14 3.13 3.46
N TYR A 243 -8.59 2.44 2.48
CA TYR A 243 -8.14 3.07 1.25
C TYR A 243 -8.35 2.10 0.09
N CYS A 244 -8.24 2.59 -1.15
CA CYS A 244 -8.28 1.72 -2.31
C CYS A 244 -6.99 1.78 -3.13
N ALA A 245 -6.77 0.75 -3.92
CA ALA A 245 -5.67 0.63 -4.84
C ALA A 245 -6.19 0.17 -6.21
N PHE A 246 -5.86 0.90 -7.27
CA PHE A 246 -6.08 0.48 -8.65
C PHE A 246 -4.81 -0.10 -9.24
N PHE A 247 -4.92 -1.25 -9.89
CA PHE A 247 -3.84 -1.85 -10.68
C PHE A 247 -4.28 -1.98 -12.14
N THR A 248 -3.46 -1.51 -13.07
CA THR A 248 -3.90 -1.36 -14.46
C THR A 248 -2.77 -1.54 -15.48
N HIS A 249 -3.13 -1.85 -16.73
CA HIS A 249 -2.22 -1.77 -17.88
C HIS A 249 -2.43 -0.49 -18.71
N TYR A 250 -3.46 0.30 -18.38
CA TYR A 250 -3.76 1.54 -19.09
C TYR A 250 -2.63 2.55 -18.93
N GLN A 251 -2.53 3.45 -19.90
CA GLN A 251 -1.61 4.57 -19.81
C GLN A 251 -1.96 5.41 -18.58
N LEU A 252 -0.94 5.76 -17.80
CA LEU A 252 -1.03 6.68 -16.66
C LEU A 252 -0.22 7.94 -16.96
N HIS A 253 -0.47 9.01 -16.21
CA HIS A 253 0.44 10.15 -16.20
C HIS A 253 1.73 9.85 -15.41
N HIS A 254 1.58 9.15 -14.28
CA HIS A 254 2.69 8.67 -13.48
C HIS A 254 2.44 7.21 -13.11
N PHE A 255 3.44 6.36 -13.24
CA PHE A 255 3.30 4.90 -13.14
C PHE A 255 2.79 4.40 -11.77
N ALA A 256 3.05 5.09 -10.67
CA ALA A 256 2.55 4.75 -9.35
C ALA A 256 2.42 5.99 -8.46
N TYR A 257 1.29 6.22 -7.81
CA TYR A 257 1.15 7.37 -6.91
C TYR A 257 0.01 7.18 -5.90
N CYS A 258 0.04 7.97 -4.84
CA CYS A 258 -1.06 8.14 -3.90
C CYS A 258 -1.73 9.52 -4.06
N ARG A 259 -3.07 9.53 -4.17
CA ARG A 259 -3.90 10.75 -4.11
C ARG A 259 -5.03 10.55 -3.12
N ASP A 260 -5.07 11.41 -2.10
CA ASP A 260 -5.92 11.24 -0.92
C ASP A 260 -5.72 9.82 -0.32
N ASP A 261 -6.73 8.96 -0.44
CA ASP A 261 -6.76 7.58 0.09
C ASP A 261 -6.83 6.56 -1.05
N CYS A 262 -6.25 6.90 -2.20
CA CYS A 262 -6.27 6.08 -3.39
C CYS A 262 -4.85 5.94 -3.92
N VAL A 263 -4.38 4.70 -4.00
CA VAL A 263 -3.17 4.32 -4.71
C VAL A 263 -3.55 3.95 -6.14
N VAL A 264 -2.81 4.42 -7.13
CA VAL A 264 -2.94 3.98 -8.53
C VAL A 264 -1.58 3.47 -8.98
N MET A 265 -1.54 2.29 -9.59
CA MET A 265 -0.31 1.66 -10.07
C MET A 265 -0.50 1.00 -11.44
N GLN A 266 0.41 1.29 -12.35
CA GLN A 266 0.59 0.57 -13.59
C GLN A 266 1.34 -0.74 -13.31
N TYR A 267 0.87 -1.86 -13.86
CA TYR A 267 1.37 -3.20 -13.52
C TYR A 267 2.87 -3.41 -13.82
N ALA A 268 3.34 -2.93 -14.97
CA ALA A 268 4.74 -2.98 -15.38
C ALA A 268 5.63 -2.12 -14.49
N ASN A 269 5.08 -1.11 -13.80
CA ASN A 269 5.79 -0.27 -12.83
C ASN A 269 6.94 0.52 -13.49
N ASP A 270 6.67 1.07 -14.69
CA ASP A 270 7.65 1.68 -15.59
C ASP A 270 8.98 0.89 -15.62
N GLY A 271 10.15 1.54 -15.55
CA GLY A 271 11.41 0.79 -15.53
C GLY A 271 11.81 0.25 -14.15
N TRP A 272 11.00 0.43 -13.10
CA TRP A 272 11.17 -0.33 -11.84
C TRP A 272 10.79 -1.79 -12.03
N GLY A 273 9.87 -2.10 -12.94
CA GLY A 273 9.49 -3.45 -13.28
C GLY A 273 8.59 -4.13 -12.24
N THR A 274 7.88 -5.16 -12.70
CA THR A 274 6.91 -5.92 -11.92
C THR A 274 7.50 -6.62 -10.68
N LYS A 275 8.82 -6.81 -10.61
CA LYS A 275 9.50 -7.44 -9.47
C LYS A 275 9.55 -6.55 -8.22
N ASN A 276 9.40 -5.24 -8.40
CA ASN A 276 9.40 -4.22 -7.35
C ASN A 276 7.99 -3.76 -6.94
N LEU A 277 6.93 -4.42 -7.43
CA LEU A 277 5.55 -3.99 -7.18
C LEU A 277 5.23 -3.92 -5.68
N ASP A 278 5.75 -4.84 -4.87
CA ASP A 278 5.54 -4.87 -3.42
C ASP A 278 6.18 -3.69 -2.69
N SER A 279 7.40 -3.29 -3.08
CA SER A 279 8.10 -2.16 -2.46
C SER A 279 7.52 -0.83 -2.91
N VAL A 280 7.19 -0.67 -4.20
CA VAL A 280 6.49 0.53 -4.66
C VAL A 280 5.11 0.63 -4.02
N PHE A 281 4.33 -0.46 -3.96
CA PHE A 281 3.04 -0.44 -3.28
C PHE A 281 3.15 -0.10 -1.78
N ALA A 282 4.20 -0.57 -1.10
CA ALA A 282 4.46 -0.22 0.29
C ALA A 282 4.82 1.26 0.46
N HIS A 283 5.61 1.82 -0.47
CA HIS A 283 5.91 3.26 -0.53
C HIS A 283 4.63 4.08 -0.72
N GLU A 284 3.82 3.78 -1.73
CA GLU A 284 2.55 4.49 -1.97
C GLU A 284 1.56 4.35 -0.82
N THR A 285 1.51 3.17 -0.19
CA THR A 285 0.69 2.96 1.00
C THR A 285 1.17 3.82 2.16
N ALA A 286 2.46 4.11 2.29
CA ALA A 286 2.97 4.98 3.35
C ALA A 286 2.44 6.41 3.22
N HIS A 287 2.27 6.92 1.99
CA HIS A 287 1.65 8.22 1.72
C HIS A 287 0.18 8.29 2.17
N VAL A 288 -0.60 7.20 2.05
CA VAL A 288 -1.97 7.12 2.58
C VAL A 288 -2.02 7.44 4.08
N PHE A 289 -0.95 7.12 4.81
CA PHE A 289 -0.83 7.39 6.25
C PHE A 289 -0.03 8.67 6.56
N GLY A 290 0.33 9.44 5.54
CA GLY A 290 0.95 10.75 5.69
C GLY A 290 2.47 10.74 5.82
N ALA A 291 3.14 9.65 5.45
CA ALA A 291 4.59 9.68 5.23
C ALA A 291 4.91 10.55 4.01
N PRO A 292 5.85 11.50 4.10
CA PRO A 292 6.32 12.27 2.95
C PRO A 292 7.42 11.51 2.20
N ASP A 293 7.65 11.91 0.95
CA ASP A 293 8.86 11.52 0.23
C ASP A 293 10.12 12.10 0.88
N GLU A 294 11.19 11.33 0.81
CA GLU A 294 12.48 11.67 1.44
C GLU A 294 13.63 11.78 0.43
N TYR A 295 13.40 11.42 -0.84
CA TYR A 295 14.40 11.53 -1.93
C TYR A 295 14.50 12.96 -2.50
N ALA A 296 15.66 13.34 -3.03
CA ALA A 296 15.96 14.73 -3.38
C ALA A 296 15.01 15.32 -4.44
N LEU A 297 14.73 14.58 -5.53
CA LEU A 297 13.88 15.05 -6.63
C LEU A 297 12.41 15.30 -6.24
N SER A 298 11.93 14.74 -5.12
CA SER A 298 10.59 15.07 -4.60
C SER A 298 10.46 16.53 -4.15
N GLY A 299 11.59 17.23 -3.99
CA GLY A 299 11.61 18.55 -3.37
C GLY A 299 11.39 18.49 -1.85
N CYS A 300 11.70 17.36 -1.22
CA CYS A 300 11.58 17.19 0.23
C CYS A 300 12.31 18.32 0.99
N ASN A 301 11.87 18.59 2.21
CA ASN A 301 12.56 19.48 3.14
C ASN A 301 12.41 18.97 4.58
N CYS A 302 13.28 19.42 5.49
CA CYS A 302 13.32 18.96 6.90
C CYS A 302 12.27 19.66 7.78
N GLY A 303 11.38 20.45 7.19
CA GLY A 303 10.28 21.12 7.86
C GLY A 303 8.99 20.31 7.77
N GLY A 304 7.87 21.05 7.78
CA GLY A 304 6.54 20.48 7.64
C GLY A 304 6.02 19.78 8.90
N SER A 305 4.81 19.24 8.76
CA SER A 305 4.11 18.45 9.77
C SER A 305 3.45 17.29 9.06
N HIS A 306 4.00 16.09 9.25
CA HIS A 306 3.61 14.90 8.51
C HIS A 306 3.08 13.80 9.43
N GLY A 307 2.12 13.04 8.92
CA GLY A 307 1.49 11.93 9.63
C GLY A 307 0.72 12.30 10.90
N ALA A 308 0.20 11.28 11.58
CA ALA A 308 -0.65 11.43 12.75
C ALA A 308 0.04 12.08 13.98
N TYR A 309 1.37 12.09 14.00
CA TYR A 309 2.16 12.73 15.06
C TYR A 309 2.74 14.08 14.65
N GLY A 310 2.43 14.58 13.45
CA GLY A 310 2.89 15.90 12.97
C GLY A 310 4.41 16.05 12.97
N ARG A 311 5.14 14.98 12.65
CA ARG A 311 6.61 14.99 12.69
C ARG A 311 7.18 15.64 11.43
N PRO A 312 8.19 16.53 11.54
CA PRO A 312 8.93 17.00 10.38
C PRO A 312 9.62 15.87 9.64
N ASN A 313 9.94 16.09 8.37
CA ASN A 313 10.66 15.10 7.55
C ASN A 313 12.18 15.16 7.78
N LEU A 314 12.63 14.73 8.96
CA LEU A 314 14.04 14.82 9.36
C LEU A 314 14.98 13.85 8.62
N ASN A 315 14.47 12.98 7.75
CA ASN A 315 15.28 12.09 6.91
C ASN A 315 15.35 12.55 5.44
N CYS A 316 14.80 13.72 5.13
CA CYS A 316 14.85 14.29 3.78
C CYS A 316 16.28 14.47 3.28
N GLU A 317 16.55 13.95 2.09
CA GLU A 317 17.85 13.97 1.42
C GLU A 317 18.41 15.37 1.16
N ASN A 318 17.55 16.36 0.94
CA ASN A 318 17.98 17.73 0.64
C ASN A 318 18.59 18.49 1.85
N CYS A 319 18.43 17.98 3.07
CA CYS A 319 18.78 18.75 4.28
C CYS A 319 19.21 17.93 5.50
N ALA A 320 18.89 16.63 5.54
CA ALA A 320 19.37 15.76 6.60
C ALA A 320 20.89 15.58 6.47
N ASP A 321 21.58 15.45 7.61
CA ASP A 321 23.01 15.23 7.63
C ASP A 321 23.39 14.00 6.79
N GLY A 322 24.34 14.15 5.87
CA GLY A 322 24.75 13.08 4.95
C GLY A 322 23.68 12.64 3.94
N GLY A 323 22.63 13.45 3.73
CA GLY A 323 21.50 13.13 2.85
C GLY A 323 20.48 12.16 3.48
N GLY A 324 20.52 11.98 4.81
CA GLY A 324 19.65 11.02 5.50
C GLY A 324 20.07 9.56 5.31
N VAL A 325 19.32 8.65 5.92
CA VAL A 325 19.54 7.20 5.82
C VAL A 325 18.59 6.58 4.79
N ALA A 326 19.01 5.49 4.15
CA ALA A 326 18.15 4.76 3.22
C ALA A 326 16.98 4.10 3.98
N CYS A 327 15.76 4.34 3.52
CA CYS A 327 14.54 3.68 3.98
C CYS A 327 13.48 3.74 2.88
N ILE A 328 12.31 3.13 3.11
CA ILE A 328 11.24 3.00 2.13
C ILE A 328 10.76 4.32 1.53
N MET A 329 10.89 5.46 2.22
CA MET A 329 10.46 6.77 1.70
C MET A 329 11.54 7.48 0.87
N ARG A 330 12.78 6.97 0.86
CA ARG A 330 13.91 7.52 0.09
C ARG A 330 14.43 6.57 -0.99
N ASN A 331 14.44 5.27 -0.69
CA ASN A 331 15.03 4.24 -1.54
C ASN A 331 14.07 3.05 -1.67
N ASN A 332 14.25 2.29 -2.75
CA ASN A 332 13.60 1.02 -3.02
C ASN A 332 14.13 -0.10 -2.10
N ILE A 333 13.89 0.06 -0.80
CA ILE A 333 14.28 -0.87 0.25
C ILE A 333 13.15 -1.01 1.27
N LEU A 334 12.86 -2.24 1.67
CA LEU A 334 11.91 -2.55 2.74
C LEU A 334 12.54 -2.33 4.12
N ASP A 335 12.87 -1.08 4.43
CA ASP A 335 13.37 -0.65 5.73
C ASP A 335 12.79 0.70 6.20
N MET A 336 12.92 1.00 7.48
CA MET A 336 12.35 2.20 8.11
C MET A 336 13.46 3.08 8.68
N CYS A 337 13.44 4.39 8.40
CA CYS A 337 14.26 5.35 9.12
C CYS A 337 13.60 5.67 10.48
N ALA A 338 14.27 6.46 11.31
CA ALA A 338 13.77 6.77 12.66
C ALA A 338 12.45 7.58 12.67
N VAL A 339 12.14 8.31 11.59
CA VAL A 339 10.94 9.17 11.51
C VAL A 339 9.73 8.49 10.87
N THR A 340 9.93 7.55 9.93
CA THR A 340 8.82 6.88 9.21
C THR A 340 7.77 6.25 10.13
N PRO A 341 8.12 5.55 11.23
CA PRO A 341 7.14 5.02 12.19
C PRO A 341 6.15 6.07 12.73
N TYR A 342 6.63 7.30 12.95
CA TYR A 342 5.79 8.39 13.43
C TYR A 342 4.93 8.97 12.31
N HIS A 343 5.44 9.05 11.08
CA HIS A 343 4.60 9.50 9.99
C HIS A 343 3.47 8.51 9.71
N LEU A 344 3.76 7.21 9.69
CA LEU A 344 2.75 6.15 9.55
C LEU A 344 1.75 6.11 10.71
N GLY A 345 2.06 6.75 11.84
CA GLY A 345 1.15 6.83 12.98
C GLY A 345 1.05 5.52 13.78
N TYR A 346 2.08 4.66 13.75
CA TYR A 346 2.09 3.42 14.52
C TYR A 346 1.79 3.66 16.00
N THR A 347 1.18 2.68 16.65
CA THR A 347 1.10 2.70 18.12
C THR A 347 2.49 2.44 18.69
N MET A 348 3.10 3.51 19.20
CA MET A 348 4.39 3.43 19.87
C MET A 348 4.20 2.76 21.24
N PRO A 349 5.11 1.86 21.67
CA PRO A 349 5.03 1.29 23.01
C PRO A 349 5.11 2.41 24.03
N LYS A 350 4.36 2.31 25.13
CA LYS A 350 4.55 3.24 26.26
C LYS A 350 6.01 3.13 26.70
N ALA A 351 6.70 4.26 26.78
CA ALA A 351 8.03 4.30 27.39
C ALA A 351 7.93 3.71 28.80
N ALA A 352 8.79 2.74 29.13
CA ALA A 352 8.84 2.18 30.47
C ALA A 352 9.21 3.30 31.45
N GLY A 353 8.24 3.80 32.24
CA GLY A 353 8.49 4.78 33.30
C GLY A 353 7.58 6.02 33.36
N SER A 354 6.60 6.19 32.48
CA SER A 354 5.57 7.23 32.66
C SER A 354 4.37 6.68 33.44
N VAL A 355 4.31 7.07 34.72
CA VAL A 355 3.17 6.87 35.64
C VAL A 355 2.01 7.78 35.25
#